data_AF-A0AAD7UCB8-F1
#
_entry.id   AF-A0AAD7UCB8-F1
#
_cell.length_a   1.000
_cell.length_b   1.000
_cell.length_c   1.000
_cell.angle_alpha   90.00
_cell.angle_beta   90.00
_cell.angle_gamma   90.00
#
_symmetry.space_group_name_H-M   'P 1'
#
loop_
_entity.id
_entity.type
_entity.pdbx_description
1 polymer ?
#
loop_
_entity_poly.entity_id
_entity_poly.type
_entity_poly.pdbx_seq_one_letter_code
_entity_poly.pdbx_strand_id
1 'polypeptide(L)'
;MAIGKNGKLPWRLPSDLARFKQKTVGGACIMGRRTWESLPKKPLAERTNIVVSRTLRCLEGAEVCASLEAALLAAGERADEVFVIGGAELYAEALAHPQCGRVLVTAVEGRFEDCDTFFPSLRASDFRLASRCPWREENGIKFRYEIYERIFEHQEYQYLGLVRRIIEEGTRRADRTGVGTVSLFGESMRFSLRDKSFPLLTTKRVFWRGVAEELLWFLRGSTDAQELAEKNVHIWDDNGSEQFLRDRGLDYRRGDLGPVYGFQWRHFGASYEGCDKNYENQGIDQLKAVIDAINNDPTSRRILMTAWNPADLDKMALPPCHVFCQFYVAEGKLSCQLYQRSADMGLGVPFNIASYALLVRLVAHVTRLKPGDLVHVVGDAHVYLNHIEPLKTQLARTPRDFPTLEINPDITDISDFSFQDFTLSGYNPRAKISMDMAV
;
A
#
# COMPACT_ATOMS: atom_id res chain seq x y z
N MET A 1 -0.04 -18.42 -12.76
CA MET A 1 0.11 -19.78 -12.22
C MET A 1 -1.17 -20.56 -12.55
N ALA A 2 -1.17 -21.38 -13.60
CA ALA A 2 -2.39 -22.10 -14.00
C ALA A 2 -2.78 -23.17 -12.97
N ILE A 3 -4.08 -23.38 -12.75
CA ILE A 3 -4.61 -24.42 -11.84
C ILE A 3 -5.76 -25.22 -12.44
N GLY A 4 -6.31 -24.82 -13.58
CA GLY A 4 -7.45 -25.51 -14.19
C GLY A 4 -7.57 -25.27 -15.69
N LYS A 5 -8.18 -26.26 -16.35
CA LYS A 5 -8.64 -26.24 -17.75
C LYS A 5 -9.95 -26.99 -17.84
N ASN A 6 -11.02 -26.35 -18.33
CA ASN A 6 -12.35 -26.94 -18.52
C ASN A 6 -12.87 -27.65 -17.26
N GLY A 7 -12.65 -27.05 -16.09
CA GLY A 7 -13.05 -27.60 -14.80
C GLY A 7 -12.24 -28.81 -14.32
N LYS A 8 -11.11 -29.15 -14.96
CA LYS A 8 -10.23 -30.25 -14.56
C LYS A 8 -8.82 -29.76 -14.27
N LEU A 9 -8.04 -30.55 -13.55
CA LEU A 9 -6.61 -30.33 -13.39
C LEU A 9 -5.90 -30.59 -14.74
N PRO A 10 -4.99 -29.71 -15.19
CA PRO A 10 -4.26 -29.89 -16.45
C PRO A 10 -3.22 -31.04 -16.42
N TRP A 11 -2.95 -31.62 -15.26
CA TRP A 11 -1.96 -32.67 -15.04
C TRP A 11 -2.53 -33.82 -14.21
N ARG A 12 -1.81 -34.95 -14.20
CA ARG A 12 -2.13 -36.13 -13.39
C ARG A 12 -0.97 -36.51 -12.48
N LEU A 13 -1.06 -36.11 -11.22
CA LEU A 13 -0.07 -36.37 -10.17
C LEU A 13 -0.72 -37.12 -9.00
N PRO A 14 -0.81 -38.46 -9.01
CA PRO A 14 -1.34 -39.24 -7.90
C PRO A 14 -0.68 -38.93 -6.55
N SER A 15 0.63 -38.69 -6.54
CA SER A 15 1.37 -38.32 -5.33
C SER A 15 0.91 -36.97 -4.74
N ASP A 16 0.55 -36.00 -5.58
CA ASP A 16 0.00 -34.72 -5.16
C ASP A 16 -1.41 -34.87 -4.56
N LEU A 17 -2.27 -35.67 -5.17
CA LEU A 17 -3.60 -35.98 -4.62
C LEU A 17 -3.51 -36.73 -3.28
N ALA A 18 -2.53 -37.63 -3.13
CA ALA A 18 -2.25 -38.31 -1.87
C ALA A 18 -1.81 -37.32 -0.79
N ARG A 19 -0.91 -36.38 -1.11
CA ARG A 19 -0.50 -35.30 -0.21
C ARG A 19 -1.68 -34.40 0.16
N PHE A 20 -2.51 -34.00 -0.79
CA PHE A 20 -3.72 -33.22 -0.54
C PHE A 20 -4.64 -33.93 0.46
N LYS A 21 -4.90 -35.23 0.26
CA LYS A 21 -5.67 -36.02 1.23
C LYS A 21 -4.99 -36.01 2.60
N GLN A 22 -3.71 -36.36 2.67
CA GLN A 22 -2.97 -36.42 3.94
C GLN A 22 -3.01 -35.09 4.71
N LYS A 23 -2.95 -33.95 4.01
CA LYS A 23 -2.96 -32.63 4.64
C LYS A 23 -4.34 -32.17 5.09
N THR A 24 -5.41 -32.67 4.47
CA THR A 24 -6.76 -32.15 4.71
C THR A 24 -7.65 -33.05 5.55
N VAL A 25 -7.32 -34.34 5.70
CA VAL A 25 -8.08 -35.28 6.54
C VAL A 25 -8.20 -34.75 7.97
N GLY A 26 -9.41 -34.82 8.55
CA GLY A 26 -9.74 -34.27 9.85
C GLY A 26 -10.04 -32.76 9.86
N GLY A 27 -9.73 -32.04 8.78
CA GLY A 27 -9.99 -30.60 8.65
C GLY A 27 -11.31 -30.25 7.96
N ALA A 28 -11.56 -28.94 7.86
CA ALA A 28 -12.64 -28.38 7.05
C ALA A 28 -12.12 -27.90 5.68
N CYS A 29 -12.71 -28.40 4.60
CA CYS A 29 -12.40 -28.01 3.22
C CYS A 29 -13.47 -27.06 2.68
N ILE A 30 -13.10 -25.79 2.52
CA ILE A 30 -13.92 -24.75 1.89
C ILE A 30 -13.59 -24.71 0.40
N MET A 31 -14.61 -24.78 -0.44
CA MET A 31 -14.44 -24.71 -1.89
C MET A 31 -15.59 -23.97 -2.60
N GLY A 32 -15.32 -23.42 -3.78
CA GLY A 32 -16.37 -22.88 -4.64
C GLY A 32 -17.17 -23.98 -5.33
N ARG A 33 -18.39 -23.66 -5.78
CA ARG A 33 -19.29 -24.60 -6.49
C ARG A 33 -18.60 -25.36 -7.64
N ARG A 34 -17.88 -24.67 -8.52
CA ARG A 34 -17.24 -25.33 -9.69
C ARG A 34 -16.18 -26.34 -9.27
N THR A 35 -15.48 -26.08 -8.16
CA THR A 35 -14.50 -27.02 -7.58
C THR A 35 -15.20 -28.23 -6.99
N TRP A 36 -16.33 -28.04 -6.30
CA TRP A 36 -17.16 -29.16 -5.81
C TRP A 36 -17.65 -30.06 -6.95
N GLU A 37 -18.12 -29.47 -8.05
CA GLU A 37 -18.60 -30.19 -9.23
C GLU A 37 -17.50 -31.02 -9.90
N SER A 38 -16.26 -30.55 -9.89
CA SER A 38 -15.11 -31.22 -10.51
C SER A 38 -14.48 -32.34 -9.67
N LEU A 39 -14.85 -32.47 -8.39
CA LEU A 39 -14.30 -33.52 -7.54
C LEU A 39 -14.65 -34.92 -8.08
N PRO A 40 -13.66 -35.82 -8.21
CA PRO A 40 -13.90 -37.18 -8.72
C PRO A 40 -14.70 -38.04 -7.74
N LYS A 41 -14.62 -37.73 -6.43
CA LYS A 41 -15.41 -38.34 -5.37
C LYS A 41 -15.86 -37.24 -4.41
N LYS A 42 -17.16 -37.19 -4.13
CA LYS A 42 -17.80 -36.22 -3.24
C LYS A 42 -18.83 -36.94 -2.35
N PRO A 43 -18.96 -36.56 -1.07
CA PRO A 43 -18.10 -35.62 -0.34
C PRO A 43 -16.67 -36.15 -0.15
N LEU A 44 -15.72 -35.26 0.19
CA LEU A 44 -14.39 -35.68 0.61
C LEU A 44 -14.51 -36.41 1.95
N ALA A 45 -14.28 -37.73 1.96
CA ALA A 45 -14.39 -38.55 3.17
C ALA A 45 -13.49 -38.05 4.31
N GLU A 46 -13.96 -38.16 5.56
CA GLU A 46 -13.23 -37.76 6.78
C GLU A 46 -12.86 -36.27 6.84
N ARG A 47 -13.64 -35.43 6.17
CA ARG A 47 -13.48 -33.96 6.12
C ARG A 47 -14.82 -33.27 6.24
N THR A 48 -14.84 -32.11 6.88
CA THR A 48 -15.99 -31.20 6.81
C THR A 48 -15.97 -30.54 5.44
N ASN A 49 -17.01 -30.69 4.64
CA ASN A 49 -17.09 -30.13 3.28
C ASN A 49 -17.99 -28.89 3.29
N ILE A 50 -17.46 -27.74 2.88
CA ILE A 50 -18.20 -26.48 2.82
C ILE A 50 -18.08 -25.90 1.42
N VAL A 51 -19.22 -25.59 0.80
CA VAL A 51 -19.32 -25.07 -0.56
C VAL A 51 -19.80 -23.63 -0.53
N VAL A 52 -18.98 -22.72 -1.06
CA VAL A 52 -19.36 -21.31 -1.20
C VAL A 52 -20.11 -21.13 -2.52
N SER A 53 -21.35 -20.68 -2.42
CA SER A 53 -22.23 -20.39 -3.56
C SER A 53 -23.30 -19.38 -3.18
N ARG A 54 -23.58 -18.43 -4.09
CA ARG A 54 -24.68 -17.47 -3.93
C ARG A 54 -26.03 -18.00 -4.42
N THR A 55 -26.04 -19.10 -5.18
CA THR A 55 -27.24 -19.60 -5.86
C THR A 55 -27.70 -20.96 -5.33
N LEU A 56 -26.78 -21.82 -4.91
CA LEU A 56 -27.13 -23.08 -4.28
C LEU A 56 -27.59 -22.85 -2.85
N ARG A 57 -28.61 -23.60 -2.43
CA ARG A 57 -29.16 -23.53 -1.06
C ARG A 57 -28.79 -24.73 -0.21
N CYS A 58 -28.68 -25.92 -0.82
CA CYS A 58 -28.27 -27.15 -0.13
C CYS A 58 -27.51 -28.06 -1.09
N LEU A 59 -26.65 -28.90 -0.50
CA LEU A 59 -25.93 -29.97 -1.18
C LEU A 59 -25.85 -31.18 -0.24
N GLU A 60 -26.06 -32.37 -0.78
CA GLU A 60 -25.90 -33.58 0.02
C GLU A 60 -24.41 -33.79 0.36
N GLY A 61 -24.12 -33.99 1.64
CA GLY A 61 -22.76 -34.21 2.14
C GLY A 61 -21.88 -32.96 2.22
N ALA A 62 -22.42 -31.76 1.99
CA ALA A 62 -21.71 -30.50 2.18
C ALA A 62 -22.61 -29.37 2.67
N GLU A 63 -22.07 -28.52 3.54
CA GLU A 63 -22.74 -27.28 3.93
C GLU A 63 -22.58 -26.21 2.85
N VAL A 64 -23.61 -25.38 2.64
CA VAL A 64 -23.57 -24.32 1.63
C VAL A 64 -23.58 -22.96 2.31
N CYS A 65 -22.58 -22.13 2.01
CA CYS A 65 -22.42 -20.78 2.56
C CYS A 65 -22.42 -19.72 1.45
N ALA A 66 -22.90 -18.52 1.75
CA ALA A 66 -23.02 -17.44 0.76
C ALA A 66 -21.70 -16.68 0.47
N SER A 67 -20.73 -16.74 1.39
CA SER A 67 -19.43 -16.07 1.29
C SER A 67 -18.33 -16.87 1.98
N LEU A 68 -17.07 -16.44 1.79
CA LEU A 68 -15.92 -16.99 2.49
C LEU A 68 -16.03 -16.78 4.01
N GLU A 69 -16.45 -15.61 4.48
CA GLU A 69 -16.59 -15.30 5.91
C GLU A 69 -17.60 -16.22 6.60
N ALA A 70 -18.76 -16.44 5.96
CA ALA A 70 -19.76 -17.37 6.48
C ALA A 70 -19.21 -18.81 6.53
N ALA A 71 -18.44 -19.21 5.51
CA ALA A 71 -17.80 -20.52 5.49
C ALA A 71 -16.70 -20.68 6.54
N LEU A 72 -15.90 -19.64 6.80
CA LEU A 72 -14.87 -19.64 7.84
C LEU A 72 -15.48 -19.78 9.24
N LEU A 73 -16.60 -19.09 9.50
CA LEU A 73 -17.34 -19.23 10.75
C LEU A 73 -17.85 -20.66 10.95
N ALA A 74 -18.54 -21.21 9.93
CA ALA A 74 -19.05 -22.58 9.98
C ALA A 74 -17.93 -23.64 10.10
N ALA A 75 -16.77 -23.38 9.49
CA ALA A 75 -15.61 -24.25 9.59
C ALA A 75 -14.99 -24.25 10.99
N GLY A 76 -14.85 -23.08 11.61
CA GLY A 76 -14.20 -22.92 12.92
C GLY A 76 -14.94 -23.59 14.07
N GLU A 77 -16.24 -23.84 13.93
CA GLU A 77 -17.03 -24.63 14.90
C GLU A 77 -16.80 -26.14 14.78
N ARG A 78 -16.18 -26.60 13.68
CA ARG A 78 -16.20 -28.03 13.29
C ARG A 78 -14.82 -28.64 13.06
N ALA A 79 -13.78 -27.84 12.92
CA ALA A 79 -12.42 -28.32 12.73
C ALA A 79 -11.36 -27.32 13.20
N ASP A 80 -10.26 -27.84 13.73
CA ASP A 80 -9.11 -27.02 14.16
C ASP A 80 -8.30 -26.45 12.98
N GLU A 81 -8.25 -27.19 11.86
CA GLU A 81 -7.59 -26.74 10.63
C GLU A 81 -8.61 -26.54 9.49
N VAL A 82 -8.57 -25.35 8.90
CA VAL A 82 -9.42 -24.93 7.78
C VAL A 82 -8.58 -24.77 6.52
N PHE A 83 -9.03 -25.40 5.44
CA PHE A 83 -8.37 -25.41 4.14
C PHE A 83 -9.28 -24.80 3.08
N VAL A 84 -8.85 -23.70 2.47
CA VAL A 84 -9.45 -23.21 1.23
C VAL A 84 -8.81 -23.95 0.07
N ILE A 85 -9.60 -24.71 -0.69
CA ILE A 85 -9.09 -25.65 -1.70
C ILE A 85 -9.46 -25.28 -3.14
N GLY A 86 -9.96 -24.05 -3.34
CA GLY A 86 -10.28 -23.47 -4.66
C GLY A 86 -11.73 -22.99 -4.75
N GLY A 87 -12.16 -22.30 -5.81
CA GLY A 87 -11.43 -21.93 -7.03
C GLY A 87 -10.71 -20.59 -6.96
N ALA A 88 -10.35 -20.03 -8.13
CA ALA A 88 -9.51 -18.83 -8.25
C ALA A 88 -10.02 -17.62 -7.45
N GLU A 89 -11.32 -17.33 -7.52
CA GLU A 89 -11.96 -16.24 -6.76
C GLU A 89 -11.83 -16.46 -5.24
N LEU A 90 -12.14 -17.67 -4.79
CA LEU A 90 -12.07 -18.02 -3.37
C LEU A 90 -10.62 -18.00 -2.85
N TYR A 91 -9.65 -18.40 -3.68
CA TYR A 91 -8.24 -18.22 -3.36
C TYR A 91 -7.86 -16.75 -3.23
N ALA A 92 -8.35 -15.88 -4.11
CA ALA A 92 -8.03 -14.45 -4.06
C ALA A 92 -8.58 -13.80 -2.78
N GLU A 93 -9.81 -14.16 -2.39
CA GLU A 93 -10.41 -13.75 -1.12
C GLU A 93 -9.62 -14.31 0.08
N ALA A 94 -9.29 -15.60 0.06
CA ALA A 94 -8.55 -16.24 1.16
C ALA A 94 -7.13 -15.69 1.35
N LEU A 95 -6.39 -15.42 0.26
CA LEU A 95 -5.06 -14.82 0.35
C LEU A 95 -5.10 -13.38 0.90
N ALA A 96 -6.18 -12.64 0.64
CA ALA A 96 -6.39 -11.33 1.23
C ALA A 96 -6.79 -11.41 2.71
N HIS A 97 -7.37 -12.54 3.15
CA HIS A 97 -7.88 -12.70 4.50
C HIS A 97 -6.75 -12.87 5.55
N PRO A 98 -6.76 -12.11 6.65
CA PRO A 98 -5.67 -12.11 7.65
C PRO A 98 -5.47 -13.48 8.33
N GLN A 99 -6.52 -14.30 8.44
CA GLN A 99 -6.42 -15.64 9.02
C GLN A 99 -5.73 -16.67 8.12
N CYS A 100 -5.46 -16.38 6.83
CA CYS A 100 -4.72 -17.30 5.97
C CYS A 100 -3.23 -17.31 6.36
N GLY A 101 -2.86 -18.14 7.33
CA GLY A 101 -1.49 -18.17 7.86
C GLY A 101 -0.48 -18.92 6.99
N ARG A 102 -0.94 -19.83 6.12
CA ARG A 102 -0.06 -20.67 5.28
C ARG A 102 -0.67 -20.91 3.90
N VAL A 103 0.18 -21.01 2.89
CA VAL A 103 -0.21 -21.45 1.54
C VAL A 103 0.62 -22.67 1.17
N LEU A 104 -0.07 -23.80 0.95
CA LEU A 104 0.54 -25.06 0.55
C LEU A 104 0.47 -25.17 -0.97
N VAL A 105 1.62 -25.02 -1.63
CA VAL A 105 1.69 -25.00 -3.10
C VAL A 105 2.35 -26.28 -3.61
N THR A 106 1.81 -26.84 -4.67
CA THR A 106 2.50 -27.80 -5.53
C THR A 106 2.86 -27.07 -6.81
N ALA A 107 4.13 -26.68 -6.95
CA ALA A 107 4.64 -26.01 -8.14
C ALA A 107 4.91 -27.07 -9.22
N VAL A 108 4.17 -27.01 -10.32
CA VAL A 108 4.27 -27.94 -11.44
C VAL A 108 5.00 -27.24 -12.59
N GLU A 109 6.11 -27.83 -13.04
CA GLU A 109 6.88 -27.36 -14.19
C GLU A 109 6.31 -27.97 -15.47
N GLY A 110 5.87 -27.10 -16.37
CA GLY A 110 5.33 -27.50 -17.66
C GLY A 110 4.62 -26.35 -18.36
N ARG A 111 4.48 -26.46 -19.68
CA ARG A 111 3.56 -25.62 -20.46
C ARG A 111 2.30 -26.43 -20.72
N PHE A 112 1.21 -26.04 -20.09
CA PHE A 112 -0.10 -26.63 -20.31
C PHE A 112 -0.92 -25.68 -21.17
N GLU A 113 -1.23 -26.08 -22.40
CA GLU A 113 -1.97 -25.25 -23.36
C GLU A 113 -3.42 -25.03 -22.91
N ASP A 114 -3.99 -23.86 -23.24
CA ASP A 114 -5.37 -23.43 -22.98
C ASP A 114 -5.87 -23.60 -21.53
N CYS A 115 -5.03 -23.28 -20.53
CA CYS A 115 -5.53 -23.15 -19.16
C CYS A 115 -6.46 -21.93 -19.04
N ASP A 116 -7.59 -22.10 -18.36
CA ASP A 116 -8.63 -21.08 -18.21
C ASP A 116 -8.76 -20.56 -16.77
N THR A 117 -8.14 -21.24 -15.81
CA THR A 117 -8.23 -20.92 -14.38
C THR A 117 -6.84 -20.79 -13.80
N PHE A 118 -6.60 -19.69 -13.09
CA PHE A 118 -5.29 -19.33 -12.56
C PHE A 118 -5.34 -19.07 -11.05
N PHE A 119 -4.31 -19.52 -10.34
CA PHE A 119 -4.07 -19.13 -8.95
C PHE A 119 -3.66 -17.65 -8.90
N PRO A 120 -4.24 -16.85 -7.99
CA PRO A 120 -3.83 -15.46 -7.76
C PRO A 120 -2.36 -15.35 -7.34
N SER A 121 -1.71 -14.25 -7.65
CA SER A 121 -0.28 -14.06 -7.32
C SER A 121 -0.04 -14.01 -5.81
N LEU A 122 0.87 -14.86 -5.32
CA LEU A 122 1.40 -14.74 -3.96
C LEU A 122 2.33 -13.54 -3.88
N ARG A 123 1.96 -12.57 -3.07
CA ARG A 123 2.75 -11.35 -2.89
C ARG A 123 3.87 -11.61 -1.89
N ALA A 124 5.10 -11.33 -2.30
CA ALA A 124 6.27 -11.45 -1.42
C ALA A 124 6.20 -10.53 -0.18
N SER A 125 5.36 -9.49 -0.22
CA SER A 125 5.06 -8.63 0.93
C SER A 125 4.17 -9.28 1.98
N ASP A 126 3.37 -10.28 1.59
CA ASP A 126 2.33 -10.85 2.43
C ASP A 126 2.69 -12.28 2.86
N PHE A 127 3.50 -12.96 2.05
CA PHE A 127 3.92 -14.33 2.27
C PHE A 127 5.40 -14.51 1.94
N ARG A 128 6.12 -15.21 2.82
CA ARG A 128 7.50 -15.64 2.60
C ARG A 128 7.55 -17.13 2.32
N LEU A 129 8.47 -17.57 1.46
CA LEU A 129 8.73 -18.99 1.26
C LEU A 129 9.40 -19.57 2.53
N ALA A 130 8.68 -20.40 3.26
CA ALA A 130 9.16 -21.01 4.51
C ALA A 130 9.92 -22.33 4.24
N SER A 131 9.43 -23.14 3.30
CA SER A 131 10.15 -24.35 2.88
C SER A 131 9.85 -24.72 1.44
N ARG A 132 10.81 -25.41 0.80
CA ARG A 132 10.65 -26.05 -0.51
C ARG A 132 11.38 -27.39 -0.53
N CYS A 133 10.81 -28.39 -1.18
CA CYS A 133 11.53 -29.64 -1.43
C CYS A 133 12.23 -29.62 -2.80
N PRO A 134 13.20 -30.52 -3.05
CA PRO A 134 13.78 -30.72 -4.38
C PRO A 134 12.71 -31.10 -5.41
N TRP A 135 13.01 -30.85 -6.68
CA TRP A 135 12.18 -31.30 -7.78
C TRP A 135 12.02 -32.81 -7.79
N ARG A 136 10.82 -33.26 -8.12
CA ARG A 136 10.40 -34.64 -8.30
C ARG A 136 9.79 -34.78 -9.68
N GLU A 137 9.71 -36.01 -10.16
CA GLU A 137 9.07 -36.32 -11.44
C GLU A 137 8.10 -37.49 -11.27
N GLU A 138 6.88 -37.34 -11.78
CA GLU A 138 5.85 -38.38 -11.82
C GLU A 138 5.09 -38.25 -13.13
N ASN A 139 4.90 -39.35 -13.86
CA ASN A 139 4.24 -39.35 -15.18
C ASN A 139 4.84 -38.35 -16.19
N GLY A 140 6.16 -38.14 -16.16
CA GLY A 140 6.86 -37.19 -17.03
C GLY A 140 6.62 -35.70 -16.69
N ILE A 141 6.03 -35.42 -15.53
CA ILE A 141 5.74 -34.07 -15.06
C ILE A 141 6.64 -33.77 -13.87
N LYS A 142 7.42 -32.70 -13.98
CA LYS A 142 8.26 -32.21 -12.87
C LYS A 142 7.44 -31.35 -11.93
N PHE A 143 7.58 -31.58 -10.63
CA PHE A 143 6.88 -30.79 -9.62
C PHE A 143 7.68 -30.73 -8.31
N ARG A 144 7.34 -29.78 -7.44
CA ARG A 144 7.85 -29.70 -6.06
C ARG A 144 6.80 -29.13 -5.13
N TYR A 145 6.99 -29.35 -3.84
CA TYR A 145 6.16 -28.77 -2.80
C TYR A 145 6.83 -27.53 -2.22
N GLU A 146 6.03 -26.49 -2.07
CA GLU A 146 6.41 -25.23 -1.44
C GLU A 146 5.41 -24.92 -0.32
N ILE A 147 5.92 -24.38 0.78
CA ILE A 147 5.11 -23.85 1.87
C ILE A 147 5.46 -22.39 2.02
N TYR A 148 4.46 -21.54 1.86
CA TYR A 148 4.56 -20.13 2.15
C TYR A 148 3.89 -19.86 3.49
N GLU A 149 4.51 -19.05 4.32
CA GLU A 149 3.95 -18.56 5.58
C GLU A 149 3.58 -17.10 5.43
N ARG A 150 2.42 -16.72 5.98
CA ARG A 150 2.05 -15.31 6.06
C ARG A 150 3.11 -14.59 6.87
N ILE A 151 3.56 -13.47 6.33
CA ILE A 151 4.38 -12.53 7.08
C ILE A 151 3.43 -11.88 8.09
N PHE A 152 3.48 -12.34 9.33
CA PHE A 152 2.78 -11.70 10.46
C PHE A 152 3.53 -10.46 10.97
N GLU A 153 4.70 -10.15 10.41
CA GLU A 153 5.39 -8.92 10.72
C GLU A 153 4.56 -7.73 10.25
N HIS A 154 4.14 -6.93 11.23
CA HIS A 154 3.46 -5.66 11.03
C HIS A 154 4.16 -4.82 9.96
N GLN A 155 3.42 -4.25 9.01
CA GLN A 155 4.00 -3.55 7.85
C GLN A 155 4.91 -2.36 8.22
N GLU A 156 4.76 -1.80 9.43
CA GLU A 156 5.67 -0.80 10.01
C GLU A 156 7.13 -1.28 10.13
N TYR A 157 7.37 -2.59 10.21
CA TYR A 157 8.73 -3.14 10.22
C TYR A 157 9.50 -2.87 8.92
N GLN A 158 8.82 -2.58 7.80
CA GLN A 158 9.51 -2.13 6.59
C GLN A 158 10.21 -0.77 6.81
N TYR A 159 9.54 0.17 7.48
CA TYR A 159 10.13 1.45 7.86
C TYR A 159 11.23 1.26 8.91
N LEU A 160 10.97 0.50 9.98
CA LEU A 160 11.95 0.30 11.05
C LEU A 160 13.19 -0.46 10.57
N GLY A 161 12.99 -1.48 9.71
CA GLY A 161 14.06 -2.24 9.10
C GLY A 161 14.93 -1.35 8.21
N LEU A 162 14.33 -0.46 7.42
CA LEU A 162 15.08 0.49 6.61
C LEU A 162 15.85 1.50 7.46
N VAL A 163 15.24 2.07 8.52
CA VAL A 163 15.95 2.94 9.47
C VAL A 163 17.16 2.24 10.08
N ARG A 164 16.99 0.99 10.52
CA ARG A 164 18.08 0.17 11.08
C ARG A 164 19.21 -0.01 10.07
N ARG A 165 18.88 -0.45 8.85
CA ARG A 165 19.86 -0.65 7.77
C ARG A 165 20.61 0.63 7.44
N ILE A 166 19.93 1.78 7.37
CA ILE A 166 20.60 3.06 7.12
C ILE A 166 21.61 3.37 8.23
N ILE A 167 21.25 3.17 9.50
CA ILE A 167 22.14 3.44 10.64
C ILE A 167 23.35 2.48 10.67
N GLU A 168 23.13 1.20 10.36
CA GLU A 168 24.14 0.14 10.47
C GLU A 168 25.05 0.02 9.24
N GLU A 169 24.48 0.19 8.04
CA GLU A 169 25.14 -0.10 6.74
C GLU A 169 25.34 1.15 5.88
N GLY A 170 24.64 2.25 6.19
CA GLY A 170 24.63 3.42 5.32
C GLY A 170 25.96 4.18 5.30
N THR A 171 26.16 4.93 4.23
CA THR A 171 27.37 5.74 4.04
C THR A 171 27.18 7.11 4.68
N ARG A 172 28.14 7.55 5.50
CA ARG A 172 28.18 8.92 6.03
C ARG A 172 28.43 9.92 4.92
N ARG A 173 27.62 10.98 4.85
CA ARG A 173 27.74 12.05 3.85
C ARG A 173 27.57 13.41 4.52
N ALA A 174 28.29 14.41 4.01
CA ALA A 174 27.96 15.80 4.28
C ALA A 174 26.67 16.17 3.52
N ASP A 175 25.91 17.11 4.06
CA ASP A 175 24.69 17.63 3.43
C ASP A 175 24.64 19.16 3.53
N ARG A 176 23.67 19.77 2.83
CA ARG A 176 23.54 21.23 2.72
C ARG A 176 23.25 21.96 4.05
N THR A 177 22.71 21.25 5.04
CA THR A 177 22.32 21.79 6.36
C THR A 177 23.51 21.85 7.33
N GLY A 178 24.62 21.16 7.02
CA GLY A 178 25.79 21.07 7.89
C GLY A 178 25.67 20.03 9.03
N VAL A 179 24.54 19.35 9.18
CA VAL A 179 24.34 18.31 10.21
C VAL A 179 25.06 17.00 9.85
N GLY A 180 25.11 16.66 8.57
CA GLY A 180 25.54 15.38 8.05
C GLY A 180 24.44 14.31 8.12
N THR A 181 24.55 13.31 7.26
CA THR A 181 23.62 12.18 7.18
C THR A 181 24.36 10.85 7.10
N VAL A 182 23.63 9.77 7.39
CA VAL A 182 23.97 8.41 6.95
C VAL A 182 22.90 7.99 5.96
N SER A 183 23.27 7.45 4.79
CA SER A 183 22.28 7.13 3.75
C SER A 183 22.54 5.87 2.94
N LEU A 184 21.45 5.33 2.40
CA LEU A 184 21.39 4.28 1.39
C LEU A 184 20.69 4.85 0.14
N PHE A 185 20.93 4.24 -1.02
CA PHE A 185 20.36 4.70 -2.29
C PHE A 185 19.53 3.61 -2.97
N GLY A 186 18.29 3.92 -3.31
CA GLY A 186 17.41 3.03 -4.07
C GLY A 186 16.71 1.99 -3.17
N GLU A 187 15.82 2.47 -2.32
CA GLU A 187 15.09 1.65 -1.34
C GLU A 187 13.57 1.66 -1.63
N SER A 188 12.84 0.69 -1.06
CA SER A 188 11.39 0.64 -1.25
C SER A 188 10.64 0.06 -0.06
N MET A 189 9.41 0.53 0.14
CA MET A 189 8.46 0.02 1.13
C MET A 189 7.08 -0.15 0.48
N ARG A 190 6.26 -1.08 0.98
CA ARG A 190 4.91 -1.33 0.46
C ARG A 190 3.88 -1.47 1.58
N PHE A 191 2.84 -0.65 1.57
CA PHE A 191 1.79 -0.64 2.58
C PHE A 191 0.45 -1.02 1.94
N SER A 192 -0.29 -1.94 2.58
CA SER A 192 -1.64 -2.24 2.12
C SER A 192 -2.61 -1.23 2.69
N LEU A 193 -3.54 -0.75 1.84
CA LEU A 193 -4.60 0.19 2.22
C LEU A 193 -5.98 -0.50 2.27
N ARG A 194 -6.00 -1.83 2.17
CA ARG A 194 -7.23 -2.62 2.25
C ARG A 194 -7.79 -2.63 3.66
N ASP A 195 -9.06 -3.03 3.78
CA ASP A 195 -9.73 -3.26 5.07
C ASP A 195 -9.65 -2.07 6.04
N LYS A 196 -9.73 -0.85 5.49
CA LYS A 196 -9.62 0.43 6.20
C LYS A 196 -8.27 0.69 6.90
N SER A 197 -7.29 -0.22 6.81
CA SER A 197 -5.96 -0.06 7.39
C SER A 197 -5.24 1.19 6.87
N PHE A 198 -4.81 2.06 7.77
CA PHE A 198 -4.14 3.31 7.41
C PHE A 198 -2.72 3.33 7.97
N PRO A 199 -1.66 3.31 7.12
CA PRO A 199 -0.27 3.17 7.56
C PRO A 199 0.25 4.45 8.23
N LEU A 200 -0.22 4.71 9.44
CA LEU A 200 0.22 5.77 10.32
C LEU A 200 1.05 5.15 11.43
N LEU A 201 2.35 5.43 11.43
CA LEU A 201 3.30 4.77 12.32
C LEU A 201 2.87 4.85 13.79
N THR A 202 3.09 3.77 14.52
CA THR A 202 2.67 3.58 15.90
C THR A 202 3.83 3.54 16.87
N THR A 203 5.05 3.25 16.41
CA THR A 203 6.27 3.32 17.22
C THR A 203 6.63 4.75 17.63
N LYS A 204 6.03 5.76 17.00
CA LYS A 204 6.10 7.17 17.37
C LYS A 204 4.80 7.86 16.95
N ARG A 205 4.26 8.76 17.79
CA ARG A 205 3.11 9.60 17.41
C ARG A 205 3.46 10.50 16.22
N VAL A 206 2.71 10.34 15.13
CA VAL A 206 2.76 11.17 13.92
C VAL A 206 1.70 12.27 14.01
N PHE A 207 2.00 13.46 13.49
CA PHE A 207 1.09 14.60 13.52
C PHE A 207 0.01 14.49 12.43
N TRP A 208 -1.01 13.66 12.69
CA TRP A 208 -2.10 13.36 11.74
C TRP A 208 -2.77 14.60 11.16
N ARG A 209 -3.12 15.59 11.99
CA ARG A 209 -3.77 16.81 11.51
C ARG A 209 -2.90 17.55 10.49
N GLY A 210 -1.59 17.64 10.75
CA GLY A 210 -0.66 18.20 9.78
C GLY A 210 -0.67 17.44 8.47
N VAL A 211 -0.64 16.09 8.51
CA VAL A 211 -0.66 15.24 7.31
C VAL A 211 -1.87 15.52 6.43
N ALA A 212 -3.04 15.54 7.04
CA ALA A 212 -4.28 15.75 6.31
C ALA A 212 -4.40 17.19 5.77
N GLU A 213 -4.13 18.20 6.60
CA GLU A 213 -4.24 19.61 6.19
C GLU A 213 -3.22 19.99 5.10
N GLU A 214 -1.99 19.47 5.17
CA GLU A 214 -0.99 19.66 4.11
C GLU A 214 -1.42 19.02 2.80
N LEU A 215 -1.94 17.79 2.83
CA LEU A 215 -2.45 17.16 1.61
C LEU A 215 -3.61 17.97 1.02
N LEU A 216 -4.58 18.39 1.84
CA LEU A 216 -5.69 19.22 1.38
C LEU A 216 -5.20 20.54 0.77
N TRP A 217 -4.16 21.14 1.35
CA TRP A 217 -3.50 22.34 0.82
C TRP A 217 -2.85 22.08 -0.56
N PHE A 218 -2.14 20.96 -0.73
CA PHE A 218 -1.64 20.55 -2.05
C PHE A 218 -2.78 20.31 -3.06
N LEU A 219 -3.86 19.66 -2.64
CA LEU A 219 -5.01 19.37 -3.51
C LEU A 219 -5.65 20.67 -4.02
N ARG A 220 -5.73 21.73 -3.21
CA ARG A 220 -6.21 23.05 -3.64
C ARG A 220 -5.24 23.82 -4.56
N GLY A 221 -4.01 23.33 -4.76
CA GLY A 221 -3.00 24.06 -5.52
C GLY A 221 -2.41 25.25 -4.77
N SER A 222 -2.67 25.38 -3.46
CA SER A 222 -2.18 26.51 -2.67
C SER A 222 -0.67 26.43 -2.44
N THR A 223 -0.08 27.62 -2.28
CA THR A 223 1.35 27.87 -2.12
C THR A 223 1.65 28.84 -0.98
N ASP A 224 0.61 29.31 -0.28
CA ASP A 224 0.73 30.12 0.93
C ASP A 224 0.74 29.25 2.19
N ALA A 225 1.90 29.15 2.84
CA ALA A 225 2.06 28.45 4.10
C ALA A 225 1.25 29.09 5.25
N GLN A 226 0.83 30.35 5.14
CA GLN A 226 0.01 31.00 6.17
C GLN A 226 -1.36 30.31 6.34
N GLU A 227 -1.94 29.75 5.27
CA GLU A 227 -3.18 28.94 5.36
C GLU A 227 -3.02 27.74 6.32
N LEU A 228 -1.83 27.14 6.36
CA LEU A 228 -1.52 26.03 7.26
C LEU A 228 -1.29 26.54 8.69
N ALA A 229 -0.55 27.64 8.83
CA ALA A 229 -0.29 28.27 10.12
C ALA A 229 -1.58 28.69 10.85
N GLU A 230 -2.55 29.25 10.11
CA GLU A 230 -3.90 29.60 10.62
C GLU A 230 -4.65 28.39 11.18
N LYS A 231 -4.35 27.19 10.68
CA LYS A 231 -4.90 25.91 11.16
C LYS A 231 -4.02 25.25 12.22
N ASN A 232 -3.04 25.96 12.76
CA ASN A 232 -2.04 25.50 13.72
C ASN A 232 -1.16 24.35 13.17
N VAL A 233 -0.81 24.44 11.88
CA VAL A 233 0.10 23.51 11.19
C VAL A 233 1.32 24.31 10.71
N HIS A 234 2.42 24.22 11.46
CA HIS A 234 3.62 25.05 11.29
C HIS A 234 4.80 24.32 10.61
N ILE A 235 4.51 23.31 9.77
CA ILE A 235 5.54 22.44 9.18
C ILE A 235 6.36 23.13 8.07
N TRP A 236 5.86 24.25 7.53
CA TRP A 236 6.50 25.03 6.47
C TRP A 236 7.05 26.39 6.95
N ASP A 237 6.90 26.72 8.24
CA ASP A 237 7.24 28.04 8.78
C ASP A 237 8.69 28.44 8.56
N ASP A 238 9.63 27.51 8.80
CA ASP A 238 11.06 27.77 8.66
C ASP A 238 11.42 28.03 7.18
N ASN A 239 10.90 27.19 6.26
CA ASN A 239 11.12 27.33 4.82
C ASN A 239 10.35 28.49 4.19
N GLY A 240 9.29 28.98 4.83
CA GLY A 240 8.51 30.15 4.41
C GLY A 240 8.91 31.44 5.15
N SER A 241 9.95 31.39 5.99
CA SER A 241 10.44 32.57 6.71
C SER A 241 11.06 33.59 5.75
N GLU A 242 10.97 34.87 6.08
CA GLU A 242 11.55 35.94 5.24
C GLU A 242 13.05 35.76 5.03
N GLN A 243 13.76 35.33 6.07
CA GLN A 243 15.20 35.09 6.00
C GLN A 243 15.52 33.94 5.03
N PHE A 244 14.83 32.79 5.15
CA PHE A 244 15.07 31.65 4.28
C PHE A 244 14.76 31.96 2.81
N LEU A 245 13.66 32.66 2.54
CA LEU A 245 13.30 33.07 1.17
C LEU A 245 14.34 34.03 0.58
N ARG A 246 14.83 35.01 1.36
CA ARG A 246 15.93 35.91 0.95
C ARG A 246 17.23 35.14 0.67
N ASP A 247 17.58 34.18 1.52
CA ASP A 247 18.77 33.35 1.34
C ASP A 247 18.67 32.45 0.09
N ARG A 248 17.45 32.08 -0.32
CA ARG A 248 17.16 31.42 -1.59
C ARG A 248 17.17 32.36 -2.80
N GLY A 249 17.26 33.68 -2.59
CA GLY A 249 17.17 34.68 -3.65
C GLY A 249 15.74 34.89 -4.17
N LEU A 250 14.73 34.55 -3.36
CA LEU A 250 13.31 34.67 -3.70
C LEU A 250 12.76 35.96 -3.10
N ASP A 251 12.31 36.89 -3.96
CA ASP A 251 11.65 38.13 -3.54
C ASP A 251 10.15 37.90 -3.34
N TYR A 252 9.85 37.03 -2.37
CA TYR A 252 8.49 36.63 -2.02
C TYR A 252 8.09 37.14 -0.64
N ARG A 253 6.79 37.34 -0.41
CA ARG A 253 6.28 37.63 0.94
C ARG A 253 6.45 36.43 1.85
N ARG A 254 6.47 36.65 3.17
CA ARG A 254 6.46 35.58 4.16
C ARG A 254 5.35 34.56 3.87
N GLY A 255 5.69 33.28 3.91
CA GLY A 255 4.79 32.16 3.67
C GLY A 255 4.57 31.79 2.20
N ASP A 256 4.95 32.64 1.24
CA ASP A 256 4.88 32.28 -0.18
C ASP A 256 6.04 31.34 -0.54
N LEU A 257 5.72 30.08 -0.78
CA LEU A 257 6.72 29.04 -1.04
C LEU A 257 7.14 28.94 -2.51
N GLY A 258 6.57 29.76 -3.39
CA GLY A 258 6.74 29.62 -4.83
C GLY A 258 5.90 28.50 -5.44
N PRO A 259 6.15 28.13 -6.71
CA PRO A 259 5.38 27.12 -7.45
C PRO A 259 5.72 25.68 -7.02
N VAL A 260 5.53 25.36 -5.75
CA VAL A 260 5.82 24.05 -5.15
C VAL A 260 4.72 23.01 -5.48
N TYR A 261 4.75 21.86 -4.79
CA TYR A 261 3.89 20.69 -4.96
C TYR A 261 2.49 20.94 -5.54
N GLY A 262 1.57 21.53 -4.77
CA GLY A 262 0.17 21.70 -5.18
C GLY A 262 0.03 22.52 -6.45
N PHE A 263 0.82 23.58 -6.59
CA PHE A 263 0.86 24.38 -7.81
C PHE A 263 1.24 23.52 -9.01
N GLN A 264 2.28 22.69 -8.89
CA GLN A 264 2.65 21.78 -9.98
C GLN A 264 1.57 20.73 -10.23
N TRP A 265 0.78 20.31 -9.24
CA TRP A 265 -0.30 19.34 -9.44
C TRP A 265 -1.51 19.92 -10.17
N ARG A 266 -1.87 21.18 -9.90
CA ARG A 266 -3.07 21.84 -10.45
C ARG A 266 -2.77 22.76 -11.64
N HIS A 267 -1.56 23.27 -11.75
CA HIS A 267 -1.14 24.35 -12.65
C HIS A 267 0.23 24.09 -13.31
N PHE A 268 0.55 22.84 -13.65
CA PHE A 268 1.88 22.49 -14.19
C PHE A 268 2.22 23.31 -15.42
N GLY A 269 3.37 24.00 -15.40
CA GLY A 269 3.84 24.83 -16.50
C GLY A 269 3.20 26.24 -16.59
N ALA A 270 2.31 26.61 -15.68
CA ALA A 270 1.85 28.00 -15.56
C ALA A 270 2.99 28.92 -15.06
N SER A 271 2.96 30.20 -15.44
CA SER A 271 3.90 31.18 -14.92
C SER A 271 3.50 31.58 -13.51
N TYR A 272 4.38 31.38 -12.53
CA TYR A 272 4.12 31.79 -11.16
C TYR A 272 4.26 33.31 -10.98
N GLU A 273 3.25 33.93 -10.37
CA GLU A 273 3.10 35.37 -10.15
C GLU A 273 2.84 35.71 -8.65
N GLY A 274 3.03 34.75 -7.74
CA GLY A 274 2.81 34.87 -6.30
C GLY A 274 1.64 34.05 -5.78
N CYS A 275 1.64 33.76 -4.48
CA CYS A 275 0.65 32.87 -3.85
C CYS A 275 -0.77 33.46 -3.75
N ASP A 276 -0.93 34.78 -3.87
CA ASP A 276 -2.24 35.47 -3.82
C ASP A 276 -2.98 35.48 -5.18
N LYS A 277 -2.36 34.94 -6.23
CA LYS A 277 -2.91 34.97 -7.59
C LYS A 277 -3.85 33.79 -7.84
N ASN A 278 -4.90 34.05 -8.64
CA ASN A 278 -5.76 32.99 -9.14
C ASN A 278 -5.15 32.36 -10.41
N TYR A 279 -4.81 31.07 -10.32
CA TYR A 279 -4.25 30.28 -11.41
C TYR A 279 -5.29 29.37 -12.10
N GLU A 280 -6.57 29.55 -11.83
CA GLU A 280 -7.64 28.77 -12.45
C GLU A 280 -7.51 28.78 -13.99
N ASN A 281 -7.60 27.59 -14.59
CA ASN A 281 -7.41 27.35 -16.03
C ASN A 281 -6.03 27.70 -16.58
N GLN A 282 -5.02 27.92 -15.73
CA GLN A 282 -3.63 28.10 -16.14
C GLN A 282 -2.83 26.80 -15.96
N GLY A 283 -1.95 26.52 -16.92
CA GLY A 283 -1.11 25.32 -16.92
C GLY A 283 -1.92 24.04 -17.15
N ILE A 284 -1.40 22.91 -16.65
CA ILE A 284 -2.03 21.58 -16.77
C ILE A 284 -2.47 21.11 -15.38
N ASP A 285 -3.78 20.84 -15.22
CA ASP A 285 -4.33 20.20 -14.03
C ASP A 285 -4.10 18.68 -14.11
N GLN A 286 -2.94 18.24 -13.58
CA GLN A 286 -2.53 16.85 -13.58
C GLN A 286 -3.42 15.99 -12.68
N LEU A 287 -3.87 16.52 -11.54
CA LEU A 287 -4.76 15.78 -10.63
C LEU A 287 -6.10 15.48 -11.30
N LYS A 288 -6.68 16.47 -11.98
CA LYS A 288 -7.88 16.28 -12.78
C LYS A 288 -7.64 15.26 -13.90
N ALA A 289 -6.52 15.36 -14.62
CA ALA A 289 -6.18 14.41 -15.68
C ALA A 289 -6.02 12.97 -15.16
N VAL A 290 -5.48 12.78 -13.95
CA VAL A 290 -5.41 11.47 -13.28
C VAL A 290 -6.80 10.92 -13.01
N ILE A 291 -7.70 11.71 -12.41
CA ILE A 291 -9.07 11.29 -12.08
C ILE A 291 -9.86 10.96 -13.36
N ASP A 292 -9.76 11.82 -14.37
CA ASP A 292 -10.39 11.60 -15.68
C ASP A 292 -9.86 10.31 -16.33
N ALA A 293 -8.54 10.06 -16.29
CA ALA A 293 -7.96 8.85 -16.85
C ALA A 293 -8.42 7.59 -16.11
N ILE A 294 -8.52 7.62 -14.78
CA ILE A 294 -9.03 6.48 -13.99
C ILE A 294 -10.47 6.16 -14.37
N ASN A 295 -11.32 7.18 -14.55
CA ASN A 295 -12.73 6.98 -14.87
C ASN A 295 -12.95 6.51 -16.32
N ASN A 296 -12.12 6.95 -17.26
CA ASN A 296 -12.34 6.72 -18.71
C ASN A 296 -11.45 5.63 -19.32
N ASP A 297 -10.20 5.50 -18.87
CA ASP A 297 -9.25 4.45 -19.29
C ASP A 297 -8.43 3.95 -18.08
N PRO A 298 -9.05 3.21 -17.15
CA PRO A 298 -8.38 2.71 -15.95
C PRO A 298 -7.21 1.76 -16.24
N THR A 299 -7.14 1.21 -17.45
CA THR A 299 -6.05 0.31 -17.87
C THR A 299 -4.84 1.05 -18.43
N SER A 300 -4.95 2.38 -18.58
CA SER A 300 -3.86 3.22 -19.04
C SER A 300 -2.62 3.04 -18.17
N ARG A 301 -1.47 2.95 -18.83
CA ARG A 301 -0.15 2.87 -18.18
C ARG A 301 0.46 4.25 -17.95
N ARG A 302 -0.32 5.32 -18.13
CA ARG A 302 0.12 6.73 -18.13
C ARG A 302 -0.63 7.57 -17.10
N ILE A 303 -1.24 6.94 -16.10
CA ILE A 303 -1.93 7.64 -15.01
C ILE A 303 -0.88 8.10 -14.00
N LEU A 304 -0.34 9.30 -14.18
CA LEU A 304 0.77 9.84 -13.42
C LEU A 304 0.60 11.32 -13.09
N MET A 305 1.29 11.78 -12.05
CA MET A 305 1.36 13.18 -11.65
C MET A 305 2.76 13.48 -11.13
N THR A 306 3.33 14.63 -11.50
CA THR A 306 4.70 15.04 -11.12
C THR A 306 4.72 16.45 -10.54
N ALA A 307 5.56 16.66 -9.52
CA ALA A 307 5.92 17.99 -9.02
C ALA A 307 7.26 18.49 -9.58
N TRP A 308 8.00 17.66 -10.31
CA TRP A 308 9.33 18.01 -10.80
C TRP A 308 9.28 18.77 -12.11
N ASN A 309 9.32 20.10 -12.01
CA ASN A 309 9.44 21.00 -13.15
C ASN A 309 10.81 21.69 -13.15
N PRO A 310 11.77 21.26 -14.01
CA PRO A 310 13.09 21.88 -14.10
C PRO A 310 13.08 23.40 -14.34
N ALA A 311 12.07 23.93 -15.03
CA ALA A 311 11.97 25.36 -15.33
C ALA A 311 11.59 26.22 -14.11
N ASP A 312 11.08 25.60 -13.06
CA ASP A 312 10.59 26.29 -11.87
C ASP A 312 11.41 25.98 -10.60
N LEU A 313 12.38 25.07 -10.63
CA LEU A 313 13.12 24.64 -9.42
C LEU A 313 13.77 25.82 -8.68
N ASP A 314 14.32 26.78 -9.39
CA ASP A 314 14.96 27.96 -8.79
C ASP A 314 13.96 28.98 -8.24
N LYS A 315 12.67 28.82 -8.54
CA LYS A 315 11.57 29.65 -8.01
C LYS A 315 10.95 29.04 -6.74
N MET A 316 11.30 27.82 -6.38
CA MET A 316 10.71 27.12 -5.23
C MET A 316 11.54 27.38 -3.97
N ALA A 317 10.85 27.62 -2.85
CA ALA A 317 11.48 27.70 -1.54
C ALA A 317 12.27 26.41 -1.25
N LEU A 318 11.65 25.26 -1.51
CA LEU A 318 12.30 23.95 -1.43
C LEU A 318 11.93 23.08 -2.64
N PRO A 319 12.91 22.54 -3.39
CA PRO A 319 12.64 21.61 -4.48
C PRO A 319 11.87 20.36 -4.01
N PRO A 320 10.91 19.82 -4.78
CA PRO A 320 10.02 18.76 -4.32
C PRO A 320 10.77 17.50 -3.89
N CYS A 321 10.49 17.00 -2.68
CA CYS A 321 11.06 15.74 -2.18
C CYS A 321 10.34 14.52 -2.79
N HIS A 322 9.01 14.48 -2.69
CA HIS A 322 8.16 13.52 -3.39
C HIS A 322 7.90 14.01 -4.82
N VAL A 323 8.63 13.43 -5.76
CA VAL A 323 8.85 13.96 -7.12
C VAL A 323 7.69 13.65 -8.03
N PHE A 324 7.27 12.39 -8.08
CA PHE A 324 6.15 11.95 -8.91
C PHE A 324 5.47 10.72 -8.33
N CYS A 325 4.23 10.50 -8.72
CA CYS A 325 3.53 9.27 -8.44
C CYS A 325 2.82 8.71 -9.68
N GLN A 326 2.63 7.40 -9.70
CA GLN A 326 1.89 6.67 -10.73
C GLN A 326 0.77 5.89 -10.06
N PHE A 327 -0.42 5.94 -10.65
CA PHE A 327 -1.58 5.17 -10.23
C PHE A 327 -1.76 3.92 -11.10
N TYR A 328 -2.36 2.89 -10.51
CA TYR A 328 -2.61 1.62 -11.15
C TYR A 328 -3.96 1.05 -10.71
N VAL A 329 -4.85 0.80 -11.67
CA VAL A 329 -6.15 0.18 -11.42
C VAL A 329 -6.12 -1.29 -11.84
N ALA A 330 -6.47 -2.17 -10.90
CA ALA A 330 -6.67 -3.59 -11.20
C ALA A 330 -7.73 -4.17 -10.26
N GLU A 331 -8.61 -5.02 -10.80
CA GLU A 331 -9.63 -5.74 -10.02
C GLU A 331 -10.48 -4.81 -9.14
N GLY A 332 -10.86 -3.63 -9.67
CA GLY A 332 -11.63 -2.63 -8.94
C GLY A 332 -10.88 -1.96 -7.78
N LYS A 333 -9.54 -2.06 -7.75
CA LYS A 333 -8.68 -1.47 -6.72
C LYS A 333 -7.71 -0.46 -7.32
N LEU A 334 -7.51 0.68 -6.63
CA LEU A 334 -6.54 1.71 -6.98
C LEU A 334 -5.29 1.59 -6.10
N SER A 335 -4.13 1.40 -6.72
CA SER A 335 -2.82 1.43 -6.06
C SER A 335 -2.00 2.63 -6.55
N CYS A 336 -0.99 3.02 -5.79
CA CYS A 336 -0.08 4.10 -6.17
C CYS A 336 1.36 3.74 -5.87
N GLN A 337 2.26 4.08 -6.78
CA GLN A 337 3.69 4.11 -6.55
C GLN A 337 4.15 5.56 -6.46
N LEU A 338 4.77 5.93 -5.35
CA LEU A 338 5.45 7.20 -5.12
C LEU A 338 6.95 7.03 -5.36
N TYR A 339 7.58 7.95 -6.10
CA TYR A 339 9.02 8.13 -6.10
C TYR A 339 9.41 9.41 -5.33
N GLN A 340 10.25 9.24 -4.30
CA GLN A 340 10.79 10.32 -3.48
C GLN A 340 12.31 10.39 -3.63
N ARG A 341 12.84 11.49 -4.17
CA ARG A 341 14.28 11.62 -4.47
C ARG A 341 15.16 11.68 -3.21
N SER A 342 14.62 12.23 -2.13
CA SER A 342 15.32 12.51 -0.88
C SER A 342 14.34 12.34 0.27
N ALA A 343 14.69 11.49 1.22
CA ALA A 343 13.78 11.02 2.24
C ALA A 343 14.45 11.03 3.62
N ASP A 344 14.12 12.06 4.40
CA ASP A 344 14.43 12.12 5.82
C ASP A 344 13.58 11.05 6.53
N MET A 345 14.25 9.99 6.96
CA MET A 345 13.61 8.87 7.64
C MET A 345 13.12 9.22 9.05
N GLY A 346 13.69 10.26 9.69
CA GLY A 346 13.32 10.71 11.02
C GLY A 346 12.00 11.47 11.03
N LEU A 347 11.87 12.47 10.17
CA LEU A 347 10.71 13.37 10.17
C LEU A 347 9.82 13.18 8.94
N GLY A 348 10.38 13.27 7.73
CA GLY A 348 9.62 13.34 6.47
C GLY A 348 8.88 12.05 6.11
N VAL A 349 9.57 10.91 6.11
CA VAL A 349 9.01 9.64 5.61
C VAL A 349 7.74 9.20 6.34
N PRO A 350 7.64 9.23 7.69
CA PRO A 350 6.39 8.96 8.38
C PRO A 350 5.22 9.81 7.90
N PHE A 351 5.48 11.08 7.56
CA PHE A 351 4.50 12.02 7.03
C PHE A 351 4.12 11.68 5.58
N ASN A 352 5.12 11.37 4.74
CA ASN A 352 4.91 11.05 3.33
C ASN A 352 4.15 9.73 3.12
N ILE A 353 4.41 8.70 3.95
CA ILE A 353 3.65 7.43 3.93
C ILE A 353 2.16 7.72 4.18
N ALA A 354 1.84 8.46 5.24
CA ALA A 354 0.47 8.76 5.60
C ALA A 354 -0.21 9.70 4.59
N SER A 355 0.51 10.71 4.08
CA SER A 355 0.00 11.67 3.08
C SER A 355 -0.39 10.97 1.78
N TYR A 356 0.49 10.15 1.21
CA TYR A 356 0.17 9.42 -0.02
C TYR A 356 -0.81 8.27 0.21
N ALA A 357 -0.84 7.64 1.38
CA ALA A 357 -1.90 6.71 1.74
C ALA A 357 -3.28 7.38 1.76
N LEU A 358 -3.35 8.62 2.27
CA LEU A 358 -4.58 9.42 2.25
C LEU A 358 -4.94 9.79 0.80
N LEU A 359 -3.99 10.28 -0.01
CA LEU A 359 -4.22 10.61 -1.42
C LEU A 359 -4.83 9.43 -2.20
N VAL A 360 -4.26 8.23 -2.05
CA VAL A 360 -4.80 7.02 -2.71
C VAL A 360 -6.24 6.75 -2.28
N ARG A 361 -6.57 6.93 -1.01
CA ARG A 361 -7.93 6.72 -0.51
C ARG A 361 -8.90 7.76 -1.06
N LEU A 362 -8.50 9.03 -1.13
CA LEU A 362 -9.34 10.11 -1.69
C LEU A 362 -9.58 9.88 -3.18
N VAL A 363 -8.54 9.58 -3.96
CA VAL A 363 -8.68 9.30 -5.39
C VAL A 363 -9.53 8.06 -5.62
N ALA A 364 -9.31 6.98 -4.85
CA ALA A 364 -10.12 5.77 -4.95
C ALA A 364 -11.59 6.07 -4.64
N HIS A 365 -11.87 6.88 -3.61
CA HIS A 365 -13.22 7.28 -3.23
C HIS A 365 -13.95 8.02 -4.35
N VAL A 366 -13.38 9.12 -4.87
CA VAL A 366 -14.04 9.93 -5.91
C VAL A 366 -14.14 9.21 -7.26
N THR A 367 -13.33 8.17 -7.48
CA THR A 367 -13.40 7.29 -8.67
C THR A 367 -14.15 5.98 -8.44
N ARG A 368 -14.79 5.80 -7.27
CA ARG A 368 -15.59 4.62 -6.89
C ARG A 368 -14.82 3.29 -6.93
N LEU A 369 -13.53 3.35 -6.65
CA LEU A 369 -12.63 2.20 -6.52
C LEU A 369 -12.33 1.88 -5.05
N LYS A 370 -11.84 0.67 -4.79
CA LYS A 370 -11.31 0.29 -3.48
C LYS A 370 -9.83 0.68 -3.35
N PRO A 371 -9.34 1.12 -2.19
CA PRO A 371 -7.89 1.30 -1.99
C PRO A 371 -7.13 -0.03 -2.10
N GLY A 372 -5.99 0.01 -2.81
CA GLY A 372 -5.10 -1.13 -3.05
C GLY A 372 -3.84 -1.04 -2.20
N ASP A 373 -2.70 -0.76 -2.84
CA ASP A 373 -1.39 -0.65 -2.19
C ASP A 373 -0.77 0.73 -2.41
N LEU A 374 -0.03 1.21 -1.41
CA LEU A 374 0.96 2.26 -1.56
C LEU A 374 2.34 1.62 -1.68
N VAL A 375 3.08 1.91 -2.75
CA VAL A 375 4.49 1.55 -2.93
C VAL A 375 5.31 2.83 -2.83
N HIS A 376 6.19 2.93 -1.86
CA HIS A 376 7.03 4.09 -1.62
C HIS A 376 8.46 3.76 -2.04
N VAL A 377 8.88 4.27 -3.19
CA VAL A 377 10.24 4.14 -3.73
C VAL A 377 11.04 5.38 -3.34
N VAL A 378 12.23 5.16 -2.81
CA VAL A 378 13.10 6.20 -2.26
C VAL A 378 14.45 6.19 -2.98
N GLY A 379 14.88 7.37 -3.42
CA GLY A 379 16.24 7.63 -3.89
C GLY A 379 17.22 7.66 -2.71
N ASP A 380 17.58 8.85 -2.25
CA ASP A 380 18.46 9.04 -1.09
C ASP A 380 17.69 8.88 0.23
N ALA A 381 17.70 7.66 0.77
CA ALA A 381 17.08 7.31 2.04
C ALA A 381 18.08 7.58 3.17
N HIS A 382 17.82 8.58 4.01
CA HIS A 382 18.83 9.09 4.94
C HIS A 382 18.30 9.34 6.34
N VAL A 383 19.22 9.23 7.30
CA VAL A 383 19.05 9.61 8.70
C VAL A 383 20.05 10.71 9.00
N TYR A 384 19.57 11.86 9.48
CA TYR A 384 20.46 12.91 10.00
C TYR A 384 21.23 12.41 11.22
N LEU A 385 22.48 12.84 11.36
CA LEU A 385 23.34 12.38 12.46
C LEU A 385 22.75 12.68 13.85
N ASN A 386 22.07 13.82 14.01
CA ASN A 386 21.37 14.20 15.24
C ASN A 386 20.06 13.41 15.50
N HIS A 387 19.58 12.63 14.54
CA HIS A 387 18.39 11.78 14.69
C HIS A 387 18.71 10.32 15.03
N ILE A 388 19.98 9.90 14.99
CA ILE A 388 20.37 8.50 15.25
C ILE A 388 19.89 8.02 16.62
N GLU A 389 20.17 8.75 17.71
CA GLU A 389 19.78 8.33 19.06
C GLU A 389 18.25 8.37 19.29
N PRO A 390 17.52 9.42 18.86
CA PRO A 390 16.06 9.39 18.80
C PRO A 390 15.49 8.18 18.04
N LEU A 391 16.07 7.83 16.89
CA LEU A 391 15.62 6.70 16.09
C LEU A 391 15.97 5.35 16.70
N LYS A 392 17.12 5.19 17.37
CA LYS A 392 17.40 3.99 18.18
C LYS A 392 16.35 3.77 19.27
N THR A 393 15.88 4.85 19.90
CA THR A 393 14.76 4.78 20.84
C THR A 393 13.46 4.31 20.18
N GLN A 394 13.21 4.76 18.94
CA GLN A 394 12.06 4.28 18.15
C GLN A 394 12.20 2.79 17.78
N LEU A 395 13.39 2.36 17.33
CA LEU A 395 13.70 0.98 16.92
C LEU A 395 13.55 -0.04 18.05
N ALA A 396 13.64 0.39 19.31
CA ALA A 396 13.41 -0.47 20.47
C ALA A 396 11.91 -0.71 20.78
N ARG A 397 11.00 -0.02 20.10
CA ARG A 397 9.55 -0.13 20.32
C ARG A 397 8.94 -1.14 19.36
N THR A 398 8.20 -2.10 19.91
CA THR A 398 7.33 -2.97 19.10
C THR A 398 6.18 -2.16 18.49
N PRO A 399 5.94 -2.25 17.16
CA PRO A 399 4.75 -1.69 16.52
C PRO A 399 3.47 -2.18 17.19
N ARG A 400 2.45 -1.33 17.17
CA ARG A 400 1.05 -1.66 17.46
C ARG A 400 0.29 -1.65 16.14
N ASP A 401 -0.92 -2.19 16.13
CA ASP A 401 -1.77 -2.20 14.95
C ASP A 401 -1.95 -0.78 14.39
N PHE A 402 -1.88 -0.67 13.06
CA PHE A 402 -2.25 0.55 12.37
C PHE A 402 -3.71 0.93 12.66
N PRO A 403 -4.01 2.24 12.73
CA PRO A 403 -5.38 2.71 12.86
C PRO A 403 -6.19 2.40 11.60
N THR A 404 -7.51 2.55 11.73
CA THR A 404 -8.41 2.59 10.58
C THR A 404 -8.74 4.03 10.22
N LEU A 405 -8.91 4.29 8.92
CA LEU A 405 -9.35 5.59 8.40
C LEU A 405 -10.64 5.45 7.60
N GLU A 406 -11.66 6.19 8.02
CA GLU A 406 -12.92 6.38 7.30
C GLU A 406 -12.97 7.79 6.72
N ILE A 407 -13.58 7.90 5.53
CA ILE A 407 -13.75 9.14 4.78
C ILE A 407 -15.24 9.38 4.63
N ASN A 408 -15.67 10.64 4.73
CA ASN A 408 -17.06 11.04 4.52
C ASN A 408 -17.56 10.55 3.14
N PRO A 409 -18.58 9.67 3.10
CA PRO A 409 -19.05 9.08 1.86
C PRO A 409 -19.76 10.09 0.94
N ASP A 410 -20.23 11.21 1.48
CA ASP A 410 -21.06 12.19 0.76
C ASP A 410 -20.24 13.14 -0.14
N ILE A 411 -18.92 13.21 0.07
CA ILE A 411 -18.04 14.06 -0.73
C ILE A 411 -17.76 13.40 -2.08
N THR A 412 -18.05 14.09 -3.18
CA THR A 412 -17.87 13.53 -4.54
C THR A 412 -16.76 14.18 -5.34
N ASP A 413 -16.34 15.41 -5.01
CA ASP A 413 -15.19 16.09 -5.62
C ASP A 413 -13.98 16.03 -4.68
N ILE A 414 -12.79 15.85 -5.25
CA ILE A 414 -11.55 15.76 -4.47
C ILE A 414 -11.18 17.09 -3.80
N SER A 415 -11.65 18.21 -4.33
CA SER A 415 -11.35 19.55 -3.83
C SER A 415 -12.25 19.97 -2.67
N ASP A 416 -13.36 19.25 -2.44
CA ASP A 416 -14.36 19.59 -1.43
C ASP A 416 -14.02 19.02 -0.03
N PHE A 417 -13.00 18.16 0.07
CA PHE A 417 -12.60 17.57 1.34
C PHE A 417 -12.08 18.61 2.34
N SER A 418 -12.53 18.47 3.58
CA SER A 418 -12.02 19.16 4.76
C SER A 418 -11.46 18.17 5.78
N PHE A 419 -10.74 18.65 6.80
CA PHE A 419 -10.20 17.76 7.85
C PHE A 419 -11.30 17.01 8.62
N GLN A 420 -12.51 17.58 8.71
CA GLN A 420 -13.64 17.01 9.45
C GLN A 420 -14.24 15.79 8.73
N ASP A 421 -13.94 15.61 7.45
CA ASP A 421 -14.40 14.48 6.65
C ASP A 421 -13.60 13.20 6.91
N PHE A 422 -12.65 13.23 7.84
CA PHE A 422 -11.77 12.10 8.17
C PHE A 422 -11.98 11.62 9.60
N THR A 423 -12.33 10.35 9.76
CA THR A 423 -12.44 9.69 11.06
C THR A 423 -11.31 8.66 11.21
N LEU A 424 -10.34 8.98 12.09
CA LEU A 424 -9.23 8.09 12.43
C LEU A 424 -9.55 7.34 13.72
N SER A 425 -9.67 6.01 13.63
CA SER A 425 -10.06 5.14 14.74
C SER A 425 -8.94 4.18 15.13
N GLY A 426 -8.83 3.89 16.43
CA GLY A 426 -7.84 2.93 16.94
C GLY A 426 -6.39 3.41 16.95
N TYR A 427 -6.11 4.70 16.73
CA TYR A 427 -4.73 5.21 16.73
C TYR A 427 -4.14 5.28 18.15
N ASN A 428 -3.43 4.23 18.54
CA ASN A 428 -2.78 4.10 19.85
C ASN A 428 -1.24 4.08 19.72
N PRO A 429 -0.59 5.18 19.28
CA PRO A 429 0.86 5.21 19.12
C PRO A 429 1.58 5.29 20.46
N ARG A 430 2.87 4.96 20.45
CA ARG A 430 3.82 5.30 21.49
C ARG A 430 4.03 6.83 21.54
N ALA A 431 4.61 7.31 22.64
CA ALA A 431 4.85 8.73 22.86
C ALA A 431 5.65 9.38 21.71
N LYS A 432 5.43 10.68 21.50
CA LYS A 432 6.21 11.50 20.56
C LYS A 432 7.71 11.36 20.89
N ILE A 433 8.53 11.33 19.85
CA ILE A 433 9.99 11.44 19.95
C ILE A 433 10.34 12.78 19.31
N SER A 434 11.03 13.64 20.05
CA SER A 434 11.48 14.93 19.53
C SER A 434 12.68 14.74 18.63
N MET A 435 12.65 15.37 17.46
CA MET A 435 13.72 15.43 16.48
C MET A 435 13.65 16.81 15.85
N ASP A 436 14.77 17.53 15.86
CA ASP A 436 14.84 18.89 15.32
C ASP A 436 15.00 18.82 13.80
N MET A 437 14.28 19.68 13.07
CA MET A 437 14.42 19.76 11.62
C MET A 437 15.80 20.30 11.26
N ALA A 438 16.44 19.70 10.25
CA ALA A 438 17.67 20.23 9.68
C ALA A 438 17.30 21.26 8.59
N VAL A 439 17.56 22.54 8.86
CA VAL A 439 17.22 23.65 7.96
C VAL A 439 18.39 24.00 7.05
#